data_AF-A0A2G4I6X4-F1
#
_entry.id   AF-A0A2G4I6X4-F1
#
_cell.length_a   1.000
_cell.length_b   1.000
_cell.length_c   1.000
_cell.angle_alpha   90.00
_cell.angle_beta   90.00
_cell.angle_gamma   90.00
#
_symmetry.space_group_name_H-M   'P 1'
#
loop_
_entity.id
_entity.type
_entity.pdbx_description
1 polymer ?
#
loop_
_entity_poly.entity_id
_entity_poly.type
_entity_poly.pdbx_seq_one_letter_code
_entity_poly.pdbx_strand_id
1 'polypeptide(L)'
;MSDEKDIAQPPTAQRDMPVHCSKCDVFNERAASVCISCGAHLRLKCKKCGAANLRTASRCNRCHQLLRVGGADLSLFKIKFKRRHWRWSRLKRRFQRWKGPTVLLLVLAIIVWLISGGAQIFGTE
;
A
#
# COMPACT_ATOMS: atom_id res chain seq x y z
N MET A 1 40.18 15.91 -38.80
CA MET A 1 40.97 15.21 -37.77
C MET A 1 40.39 15.66 -36.43
N SER A 2 39.11 15.36 -36.14
CA SER A 2 38.49 14.04 -35.90
C SER A 2 39.08 13.41 -34.65
N ASP A 3 38.34 13.46 -33.54
CA ASP A 3 38.12 12.34 -32.59
C ASP A 3 37.28 12.82 -31.39
N GLU A 4 36.08 13.35 -31.65
CA GLU A 4 35.05 13.49 -30.62
C GLU A 4 34.41 12.10 -30.44
N LYS A 5 35.02 11.32 -29.56
CA LYS A 5 34.59 9.95 -29.24
C LYS A 5 33.27 10.02 -28.49
N ASP A 6 32.16 9.88 -29.22
CA ASP A 6 30.83 9.59 -28.70
C ASP A 6 30.89 8.41 -27.71
N ILE A 7 30.96 8.73 -26.43
CA ILE A 7 30.79 7.76 -25.34
C ILE A 7 29.30 7.46 -25.32
N ALA A 8 28.89 6.49 -26.13
CA ALA A 8 27.58 5.89 -26.06
C ALA A 8 27.30 5.51 -24.60
N GLN A 9 26.45 6.31 -23.93
CA GLN A 9 26.00 5.98 -22.59
C GLN A 9 25.31 4.61 -22.68
N PRO A 10 25.73 3.62 -21.88
CA PRO A 10 25.08 2.31 -21.88
C PRO A 10 23.58 2.51 -21.60
N PRO A 11 22.70 1.74 -22.25
CA PRO A 11 21.27 2.02 -22.31
C PRO A 11 20.70 2.31 -20.92
N THR A 12 20.28 3.56 -20.74
CA THR A 12 19.69 4.12 -19.51
C THR A 12 18.42 3.40 -19.07
N ALA A 13 17.82 2.58 -19.93
CA ALA A 13 16.57 1.87 -19.70
C ALA A 13 16.52 1.04 -18.40
N GLN A 14 17.65 0.52 -17.89
CA GLN A 14 17.66 -0.21 -16.61
C GLN A 14 17.72 0.69 -15.37
N ARG A 15 18.13 1.96 -15.52
CA ARG A 15 18.27 2.92 -14.41
C ARG A 15 16.94 3.53 -13.97
N ASP A 16 15.93 3.47 -14.82
CA ASP A 16 14.63 4.08 -14.57
C ASP A 16 13.53 3.07 -14.23
N MET A 17 13.84 1.76 -14.30
CA MET A 17 12.85 0.73 -13.99
C MET A 17 12.39 0.81 -12.53
N PRO A 18 11.07 0.95 -12.29
CA PRO A 18 10.51 1.07 -10.95
C PRO A 18 10.79 -0.19 -10.12
N VAL A 19 10.90 0.00 -8.80
CA VAL A 19 11.16 -1.09 -7.86
C VAL A 19 9.88 -1.43 -7.09
N HIS A 20 9.51 -2.71 -7.09
CA HIS A 20 8.40 -3.18 -6.27
C HIS A 20 8.83 -3.30 -4.79
N CYS A 21 7.93 -2.94 -3.89
CA CYS A 21 8.15 -3.12 -2.47
C CYS A 21 7.94 -4.59 -2.07
N SER A 22 8.96 -5.22 -1.49
CA SER A 22 8.89 -6.63 -1.03
C SER A 22 7.88 -6.90 0.11
N LYS A 23 7.13 -5.89 0.59
CA LYS A 23 6.11 -6.03 1.64
C LYS A 23 4.68 -5.81 1.16
N CYS A 24 4.47 -4.92 0.19
CA CYS A 24 3.14 -4.51 -0.26
C CYS A 24 2.98 -4.50 -1.78
N ASP A 25 4.02 -4.90 -2.52
CA ASP A 25 4.10 -5.03 -3.97
C ASP A 25 3.81 -3.75 -4.78
N VAL A 26 3.61 -2.61 -4.12
CA VAL A 26 3.52 -1.29 -4.75
C VAL A 26 4.83 -0.95 -5.46
N PHE A 27 4.74 -0.45 -6.68
CA PHE A 27 5.87 0.10 -7.44
C PHE A 27 6.28 1.46 -6.87
N ASN A 28 7.58 1.65 -6.71
CA ASN A 28 8.20 2.87 -6.22
C ASN A 28 9.26 3.31 -7.22
N GLU A 29 9.60 4.59 -7.19
CA GLU A 29 10.76 5.10 -7.92
C GLU A 29 12.02 4.33 -7.51
N ARG A 30 12.87 4.01 -8.49
CA ARG A 30 14.10 3.25 -8.24
C ARG A 30 15.05 3.95 -7.28
N ALA A 31 15.03 5.28 -7.26
CA ALA A 31 15.82 6.12 -6.37
C ALA A 31 15.32 6.09 -4.91
N ALA A 32 14.06 5.71 -4.67
CA ALA A 32 13.44 5.76 -3.36
C ALA A 32 14.15 4.84 -2.34
N SER A 33 14.33 5.35 -1.13
CA SER A 33 14.88 4.59 0.00
C SER A 33 13.80 3.84 0.78
N VAL A 34 12.55 4.32 0.72
CA VAL A 34 11.38 3.81 1.43
C VAL A 34 10.18 3.70 0.50
N CYS A 35 9.26 2.79 0.82
CA CYS A 35 8.03 2.62 0.06
C CYS A 35 7.03 3.74 0.35
N ILE A 36 6.44 4.32 -0.70
CA ILE A 36 5.44 5.39 -0.59
C ILE A 36 4.15 4.94 0.13
N SER A 37 3.79 3.66 0.00
CA SER A 37 2.56 3.12 0.57
C SER A 37 2.73 2.62 2.01
N CYS A 38 3.82 1.89 2.30
CA CYS A 38 3.99 1.21 3.59
C CYS A 38 5.20 1.67 4.42
N GLY A 39 6.00 2.63 3.93
CA GLY A 39 7.19 3.15 4.60
C GLY A 39 8.36 2.17 4.73
N ALA A 40 8.27 0.97 4.14
CA ALA A 40 9.32 -0.04 4.28
C ALA A 40 10.58 0.33 3.49
N HIS A 41 11.76 0.08 4.06
CA HIS A 41 13.03 0.27 3.36
C HIS A 41 13.14 -0.62 2.11
N LEU A 42 13.41 0.01 0.97
CA LEU A 42 13.56 -0.63 -0.34
C LEU A 42 15.00 -1.05 -0.62
N ARG A 43 15.95 -0.62 0.22
CA ARG A 43 17.38 -0.91 0.09
C ARG A 43 17.93 -1.61 1.32
N LEU A 44 18.97 -2.41 1.11
CA LEU A 44 19.74 -3.08 2.16
C LEU A 44 21.23 -2.95 1.88
N LYS A 45 22.06 -3.00 2.93
CA LYS A 45 23.52 -2.99 2.80
C LYS A 45 24.04 -4.43 2.71
N CYS A 46 24.97 -4.67 1.80
CA CYS A 46 25.68 -5.94 1.74
C CYS A 46 26.56 -6.10 2.98
N LYS A 47 26.49 -7.24 3.67
CA LYS A 47 27.33 -7.51 4.85
C LYS A 47 28.83 -7.63 4.53
N LYS A 48 29.17 -8.04 3.29
CA LYS A 48 30.57 -8.26 2.88
C LYS A 48 31.25 -6.97 2.44
N CYS A 49 30.60 -6.15 1.60
CA CYS A 49 31.22 -4.97 0.98
C CYS A 49 30.55 -3.64 1.33
N GLY A 50 29.50 -3.64 2.16
CA GLY A 50 28.79 -2.43 2.59
C GLY A 50 27.91 -1.75 1.52
N ALA A 51 27.98 -2.18 0.26
CA ALA A 51 27.25 -1.56 -0.84
C ALA A 51 25.72 -1.59 -0.61
N ALA A 52 25.03 -0.51 -0.99
CA ALA A 52 23.58 -0.46 -0.99
C ALA A 52 23.02 -1.21 -2.20
N ASN A 53 22.08 -2.12 -1.95
CA ASN A 53 21.42 -2.93 -2.97
C ASN A 53 19.91 -2.85 -2.77
N LEU A 54 19.14 -3.13 -3.83
CA LEU A 54 17.70 -3.27 -3.71
C LEU A 54 17.36 -4.47 -2.82
N ARG A 55 16.33 -4.33 -2.00
CA ARG A 55 15.88 -5.40 -1.09
C ARG A 55 15.30 -6.61 -1.84
N THR A 56 14.90 -6.40 -3.09
CA THR A 56 14.43 -7.42 -4.02
C THR A 56 15.57 -8.13 -4.77
N ALA A 57 16.80 -7.61 -4.71
CA ALA A 57 17.95 -8.24 -5.33
C ALA A 57 18.41 -9.46 -4.51
N SER A 58 18.67 -10.58 -5.18
CA SER A 58 19.18 -11.81 -4.56
C SER A 58 20.69 -11.78 -4.33
N ARG A 59 21.43 -10.98 -5.10
CA ARG A 59 22.90 -10.87 -5.06
C ARG A 59 23.34 -9.41 -5.03
N CYS A 60 24.51 -9.18 -4.45
CA CYS A 60 25.10 -7.85 -4.41
C CYS A 60 25.59 -7.44 -5.80
N ASN A 61 25.26 -6.22 -6.24
CA ASN A 61 25.71 -5.69 -7.52
C ASN A 61 27.22 -5.41 -7.59
N ARG A 62 27.92 -5.40 -6.44
CA ARG A 62 29.35 -5.06 -6.35
C ARG A 62 30.25 -6.28 -6.14
N CYS A 63 29.89 -7.14 -5.18
CA CYS A 63 30.72 -8.29 -4.80
C CYS A 63 30.07 -9.64 -5.16
N HIS A 64 28.90 -9.62 -5.80
CA HIS A 64 28.12 -10.79 -6.23
C HIS A 64 27.75 -11.80 -5.14
N GLN A 65 28.07 -11.51 -3.88
CA GLN A 65 27.68 -12.31 -2.73
C GLN A 65 26.15 -12.34 -2.60
N LEU A 66 25.61 -13.49 -2.21
CA LEU A 66 24.19 -13.66 -1.89
C LEU A 66 23.77 -12.65 -0.80
N LEU A 67 22.75 -11.84 -1.10
CA LEU A 67 22.19 -10.90 -0.14
C LEU A 67 21.24 -11.67 0.77
N ARG A 68 21.67 -11.90 2.02
CA ARG A 68 20.76 -12.40 3.07
C ARG A 68 19.81 -11.28 3.44
N VAL A 69 18.60 -11.28 2.86
CA VAL A 69 17.52 -10.38 3.26
C VAL A 69 17.19 -10.72 4.71
N GLY A 70 17.67 -9.91 5.65
CA GLY A 70 17.41 -10.07 7.07
C GLY A 70 15.89 -10.12 7.30
N GLY A 71 15.38 -11.31 7.65
CA GLY A 71 13.99 -11.55 8.01
C GLY A 71 13.12 -12.34 7.01
N ALA A 72 13.70 -13.03 6.03
CA ALA A 72 12.98 -14.06 5.25
C ALA A 72 13.51 -15.45 5.64
N ASP A 73 13.15 -15.96 6.80
CA ASP A 73 11.99 -16.85 6.89
C ASP A 73 10.86 -16.48 5.91
N LEU A 74 10.98 -16.97 4.67
CA LEU A 74 9.90 -16.97 3.68
C LEU A 74 8.64 -17.71 4.18
N SER A 75 8.68 -18.34 5.37
CA SER A 75 7.57 -19.05 6.00
C SER A 75 6.72 -18.19 6.97
N LEU A 76 7.25 -17.13 7.60
CA LEU A 76 6.57 -16.42 8.69
C LEU A 76 6.00 -15.03 8.32
N PHE A 77 6.46 -14.41 7.23
CA PHE A 77 5.94 -13.10 6.82
C PHE A 77 4.51 -13.16 6.26
N LYS A 78 4.07 -14.34 5.79
CA LYS A 78 2.66 -14.62 5.42
C LYS A 78 1.71 -14.62 6.62
N ILE A 79 2.21 -14.77 7.86
CA ILE A 79 1.37 -14.99 9.04
C ILE A 79 1.12 -13.70 9.85
N LYS A 80 2.03 -12.70 9.80
CA LYS A 80 1.88 -11.48 10.63
C LYS A 80 1.18 -10.31 9.93
N PHE A 81 1.30 -10.15 8.62
CA PHE A 81 0.62 -9.03 7.91
C PHE A 81 -0.89 -9.24 7.76
N LYS A 82 -1.39 -10.48 7.88
CA LYS A 82 -2.84 -10.72 7.98
C LYS A 82 -3.45 -10.24 9.31
N ARG A 83 -2.69 -9.96 10.38
CA ARG A 83 -3.30 -9.64 11.69
C ARG A 83 -3.54 -8.16 11.98
N ARG A 84 -2.82 -7.22 11.36
CA ARG A 84 -3.11 -5.78 11.55
C ARG A 84 -4.13 -5.22 10.56
N HIS A 85 -4.14 -5.69 9.31
CA HIS A 85 -5.13 -5.21 8.31
C HIS A 85 -6.52 -5.85 8.49
N TRP A 86 -6.64 -7.05 9.08
CA TRP A 86 -7.96 -7.65 9.35
C TRP A 86 -8.70 -7.06 10.57
N ARG A 87 -7.99 -6.41 11.51
CA ARG A 87 -8.62 -5.93 12.74
C ARG A 87 -9.39 -4.62 12.52
N TRP A 88 -8.99 -3.82 11.53
CA TRP A 88 -9.76 -2.65 11.08
C TRP A 88 -10.89 -3.05 10.11
N SER A 89 -10.72 -4.10 9.29
CA SER A 89 -11.79 -4.58 8.38
C SER A 89 -12.90 -5.42 9.05
N ARG A 90 -12.72 -5.87 10.29
CA ARG A 90 -13.81 -6.46 11.11
C ARG A 90 -14.56 -5.41 11.94
N LEU A 91 -13.88 -4.39 12.46
CA LEU A 91 -14.53 -3.31 13.19
C LEU A 91 -15.42 -2.45 12.27
N LYS A 92 -14.95 -2.18 11.03
CA LYS A 92 -15.72 -1.42 10.03
C LYS A 92 -16.99 -2.14 9.56
N ARG A 93 -17.02 -3.49 9.57
CA ARG A 93 -18.20 -4.28 9.22
C ARG A 93 -19.22 -4.43 10.36
N ARG A 94 -18.81 -4.31 11.63
CA ARG A 94 -19.78 -4.21 12.74
C ARG A 94 -20.41 -2.82 12.84
N PHE A 95 -19.66 -1.76 12.51
CA PHE A 95 -20.19 -0.40 12.55
C PHE A 95 -21.14 -0.04 11.39
N GLN A 96 -21.06 -0.72 10.24
CA GLN A 96 -22.07 -0.57 9.18
C GLN A 96 -23.35 -1.39 9.42
N ARG A 97 -23.27 -2.49 10.19
CA ARG A 97 -24.44 -3.37 10.42
C ARG A 97 -25.46 -2.81 11.43
N TRP A 98 -25.09 -1.77 12.18
CA TRP A 98 -25.95 -1.10 13.16
C TRP A 98 -26.55 0.23 12.69
N LYS A 99 -26.20 0.71 11.48
CA LYS A 99 -26.82 1.93 10.90
C LYS A 99 -27.94 1.62 9.90
N GLY A 100 -28.00 0.41 9.35
CA GLY A 100 -29.05 0.00 8.41
C GLY A 100 -30.48 0.02 8.99
N PRO A 101 -30.77 -0.75 10.05
CA PRO A 101 -32.14 -0.87 10.54
C PRO A 101 -32.65 0.42 11.20
N THR A 102 -31.77 1.17 11.88
CA THR A 102 -32.15 2.43 12.54
C THR A 102 -32.52 3.51 11.54
N VAL A 103 -31.78 3.61 10.42
CA VAL A 103 -32.11 4.55 9.34
C VAL A 103 -33.40 4.12 8.63
N LEU A 104 -33.60 2.82 8.40
CA LEU A 104 -34.84 2.31 7.81
C LEU A 104 -36.07 2.60 8.69
N LEU A 105 -35.96 2.38 10.01
CA LEU A 105 -37.05 2.67 10.95
C LEU A 105 -37.36 4.17 11.02
N LEU A 106 -36.34 5.04 11.00
CA LEU A 106 -36.55 6.50 10.93
C LEU A 106 -37.28 6.92 9.65
N VAL A 107 -36.88 6.38 8.51
CA VAL A 107 -37.54 6.67 7.22
C VAL A 107 -38.99 6.17 7.22
N LEU A 108 -39.25 4.96 7.70
CA LEU A 108 -40.61 4.44 7.82
C LEU A 108 -41.47 5.27 8.78
N ALA A 109 -40.92 5.72 9.92
CA ALA A 109 -41.63 6.59 10.84
C ALA A 109 -42.01 7.94 10.20
N ILE A 110 -41.12 8.55 9.39
CA ILE A 110 -41.42 9.78 8.64
C ILE A 110 -42.52 9.52 7.61
N ILE A 111 -42.45 8.41 6.85
CA ILE A 111 -43.47 8.06 5.84
C ILE A 111 -44.83 7.85 6.51
N VAL A 112 -44.89 7.10 7.62
CA VAL A 112 -46.12 6.90 8.38
C VAL A 112 -46.65 8.25 8.89
N TRP A 113 -45.79 9.11 9.42
CA TRP A 113 -46.20 10.44 9.89
C TRP A 113 -46.78 11.32 8.76
N LEU A 114 -46.20 11.26 7.56
CA LEU A 114 -46.72 11.97 6.39
C LEU A 114 -48.07 11.42 5.93
N ILE A 115 -48.24 10.09 5.89
CA ILE A 115 -49.48 9.44 5.45
C ILE A 115 -50.60 9.60 6.49
N SER A 116 -50.27 9.54 7.79
CA SER A 116 -51.23 9.63 8.90
C SER A 116 -51.65 11.07 9.23
N GLY A 117 -51.29 12.06 8.40
CA GLY A 117 -51.90 13.39 8.49
C GLY A 117 -51.10 14.44 9.27
N GLY A 118 -49.76 14.32 9.35
CA GLY A 118 -48.91 15.43 9.82
C GLY A 118 -49.06 16.74 9.03
N ALA A 119 -49.74 16.70 7.88
CA ALA A 119 -50.07 17.87 7.06
C ALA A 119 -51.24 18.72 7.58
N GLN A 120 -51.96 18.34 8.65
CA GLN A 120 -53.07 19.15 9.17
C GLN A 120 -52.67 20.27 10.14
N ILE A 121 -51.38 20.48 10.43
CA ILE A 121 -50.93 21.47 11.43
C ILE A 121 -50.54 22.83 10.81
N PHE A 122 -50.34 22.92 9.49
CA PHE A 122 -50.20 24.22 8.82
C PHE A 122 -51.55 24.70 8.30
N GLY A 123 -52.47 24.89 9.25
CA GLY A 123 -53.65 25.70 9.08
C GLY A 123 -53.23 27.12 8.73
N THR A 124 -53.74 27.58 7.61
CA THR A 124 -53.65 28.91 7.05
C THR A 124 -54.25 29.93 8.02
N GLU A 125 -53.46 30.93 8.41
CA GLU A 125 -53.95 32.28 8.71
C GLU A 125 -53.44 33.23 7.64
#